data_AF-A0A9C9XBM9-F1
#
_entry.id   AF-A0A9C9XBM9-F1
#
_cell.length_a   1.000
_cell.length_b   1.000
_cell.length_c   1.000
_cell.angle_alpha   90.00
_cell.angle_beta   90.00
_cell.angle_gamma   90.00
#
_symmetry.space_group_name_H-M   'P 1'
#
loop_
_entity.id
_entity.type
_entity.pdbx_description
1 polymer ?
#
loop_
_entity_poly.entity_id
_entity_poly.type
_entity_poly.pdbx_seq_one_letter_code
_entity_poly.pdbx_strand_id
1 'polypeptide(L)'
;NAAIQAAMAGDAGRGFAVVADEVQRLAERSADATRQIETLVKAIQSDTKEAVASMEQSTAEVVAGARLAQDAGSALEAIETVSRHLADLISNISESARQQAGAATSISDTMNVIQEITTQTSAGTNETAASIGNLAELANELRHSVAGFRLPPAD
;
A
#
# COMPACT_ATOMS: atom_id res chain seq x y z
N ASN A 1 -82.66 -2.52 27.53
CA ASN A 1 -83.59 -1.63 28.26
C ASN A 1 -84.67 -1.01 27.39
N ALA A 2 -84.35 -0.29 26.30
CA ALA A 2 -85.37 0.34 25.43
C ALA A 2 -86.29 -0.66 24.70
N ALA A 3 -85.74 -1.74 24.12
CA ALA A 3 -86.54 -2.80 23.48
C ALA A 3 -87.46 -3.55 24.47
N ILE A 4 -87.01 -3.74 25.71
CA ILE A 4 -87.77 -4.36 26.80
C ILE A 4 -88.94 -3.46 27.24
N GLN A 5 -88.72 -2.15 27.37
CA GLN A 5 -89.76 -1.16 27.68
C GLN A 5 -90.79 -1.02 26.55
N ALA A 6 -90.35 -1.14 25.29
CA ALA A 6 -91.24 -1.11 24.13
C ALA A 6 -92.15 -2.34 24.03
N ALA A 7 -91.66 -3.53 24.42
CA ALA A 7 -92.45 -4.76 24.49
C ALA A 7 -93.56 -4.69 25.56
N MET A 8 -93.33 -3.98 26.67
CA MET A 8 -94.35 -3.78 27.73
C MET A 8 -95.48 -2.82 27.32
N ALA A 9 -95.27 -1.96 26.32
CA ALA A 9 -96.26 -0.97 25.86
C ALA A 9 -97.23 -1.48 24.77
N GLY A 10 -97.12 -2.74 24.34
CA GLY A 10 -98.01 -3.34 23.35
C GLY A 10 -98.00 -2.61 21.99
N ASP A 11 -99.16 -2.43 21.37
CA ASP A 11 -99.29 -1.83 20.02
C ASP A 11 -98.75 -0.37 19.94
N ALA A 12 -98.79 0.39 21.03
CA ALA A 12 -98.24 1.74 21.08
C ALA A 12 -96.69 1.76 21.10
N GLY A 13 -96.06 0.65 21.51
CA GLY A 13 -94.60 0.50 21.64
C GLY A 13 -93.88 0.02 20.37
N ARG A 14 -94.60 -0.41 19.32
CA ARG A 14 -94.01 -0.97 18.09
C ARG A 14 -92.98 -0.04 17.43
N GLY A 15 -93.28 1.25 17.35
CA GLY A 15 -92.34 2.23 16.79
C GLY A 15 -91.06 2.37 17.61
N PHE A 16 -91.17 2.36 18.94
CA PHE A 16 -90.02 2.39 19.86
C PHE A 16 -89.23 1.09 19.86
N ALA A 17 -89.87 -0.06 19.65
CA ALA A 17 -89.21 -1.35 19.54
C ALA A 17 -88.29 -1.39 18.30
N VAL A 18 -88.78 -0.94 17.14
CA VAL A 18 -87.99 -0.90 15.89
C VAL A 18 -86.80 0.06 16.02
N VAL A 19 -87.00 1.23 16.63
CA VAL A 19 -85.90 2.19 16.86
C VAL A 19 -84.88 1.62 17.85
N ALA A 20 -85.31 0.93 18.91
CA ALA A 20 -84.41 0.30 19.86
C ALA A 20 -83.57 -0.83 19.23
N ASP A 21 -84.18 -1.63 18.36
CA ASP A 21 -83.48 -2.69 17.61
C ASP A 21 -82.45 -2.10 16.64
N GLU A 22 -82.80 -1.02 15.93
CA GLU A 22 -81.88 -0.35 15.00
C GLU A 22 -80.72 0.34 15.74
N VAL A 23 -80.97 0.93 16.92
CA VAL A 23 -79.93 1.48 17.80
C VAL A 23 -79.01 0.38 18.32
N GLN A 24 -79.54 -0.77 18.72
CA GLN A 24 -78.73 -1.91 19.15
C GLN A 24 -77.86 -2.45 18.01
N ARG A 25 -78.46 -2.62 16.83
CA ARG A 25 -77.74 -3.05 15.61
C ARG A 25 -76.65 -2.07 15.20
N LEU A 26 -76.90 -0.76 15.32
CA LEU A 26 -75.89 0.26 15.05
C LEU A 26 -74.77 0.25 16.09
N ALA A 27 -75.09 0.05 17.37
CA ALA A 27 -74.11 -0.07 18.45
C ALA A 27 -73.22 -1.31 18.28
N GLU A 28 -73.79 -2.46 17.93
CA GLU A 28 -73.05 -3.69 17.62
C GLU A 28 -72.10 -3.48 16.42
N ARG A 29 -72.59 -2.88 15.32
CA ARG A 29 -71.74 -2.53 14.17
C ARG A 29 -70.62 -1.56 14.53
N SER A 30 -70.90 -0.57 15.37
CA SER A 30 -69.91 0.42 15.81
C SER A 30 -68.85 -0.22 16.70
N ALA A 31 -69.25 -1.14 17.59
CA ALA A 31 -68.34 -1.91 18.43
C ALA A 31 -67.43 -2.83 17.59
N ASP A 32 -67.97 -3.50 16.58
CA ASP A 32 -67.19 -4.36 15.69
C ASP A 32 -66.20 -3.56 14.82
N ALA A 33 -66.63 -2.42 14.28
CA ALA A 33 -65.73 -1.49 13.59
C ALA A 33 -64.60 -1.00 14.52
N THR A 34 -64.91 -0.70 15.78
CA THR A 34 -63.92 -0.27 16.77
C THR A 34 -62.90 -1.37 17.06
N ARG A 35 -63.33 -2.65 17.19
CA ARG A 35 -62.41 -3.79 17.36
C ARG A 35 -61.49 -4.02 16.16
N GLN A 36 -62.02 -3.83 14.94
CA GLN A 36 -61.21 -3.91 13.72
C GLN A 36 -60.15 -2.80 13.69
N ILE A 37 -60.52 -1.57 14.06
CA ILE A 37 -59.57 -0.45 14.17
C ILE A 37 -58.52 -0.75 15.25
N GLU A 38 -58.90 -1.28 16.41
CA GLU A 38 -57.95 -1.64 17.46
C GLU A 38 -56.92 -2.66 16.97
N THR A 39 -57.36 -3.66 16.20
CA THR A 39 -56.49 -4.68 15.60
C THR A 39 -55.53 -4.06 14.58
N LEU A 40 -56.03 -3.19 13.70
CA LEU A 40 -55.21 -2.45 12.74
C LEU A 40 -54.17 -1.57 13.44
N VAL A 41 -54.55 -0.84 14.49
CA VAL A 41 -53.63 0.01 15.26
C VAL A 41 -52.55 -0.84 15.92
N LYS A 42 -52.88 -2.00 16.50
CA LYS A 42 -51.89 -2.91 17.07
C LYS A 42 -50.91 -3.45 16.03
N ALA A 43 -51.41 -3.80 14.84
CA ALA A 43 -50.57 -4.22 13.72
C ALA A 43 -49.61 -3.09 13.30
N ILE A 44 -50.12 -1.88 13.05
CA ILE A 44 -49.30 -0.71 12.69
C ILE A 44 -48.25 -0.42 13.76
N GLN A 45 -48.61 -0.51 15.05
CA GLN A 45 -47.65 -0.32 16.15
C GLN A 45 -46.56 -1.38 16.16
N SER A 46 -46.89 -2.64 15.84
CA SER A 46 -45.90 -3.71 15.71
C SER A 46 -44.96 -3.46 14.54
N ASP A 47 -45.51 -3.18 13.36
CA ASP A 47 -44.74 -2.92 12.13
C ASP A 47 -43.83 -1.70 12.30
N THR A 48 -44.32 -0.66 12.98
CA THR A 48 -43.52 0.54 13.27
C THR A 48 -42.34 0.22 14.18
N LYS A 49 -42.53 -0.63 15.21
CA LYS A 49 -41.44 -1.05 16.09
C LYS A 49 -40.39 -1.87 15.35
N GLU A 50 -40.82 -2.77 14.47
CA GLU A 50 -39.93 -3.55 13.63
C GLU A 50 -39.12 -2.66 12.68
N ALA A 51 -39.78 -1.71 12.01
CA ALA A 51 -39.13 -0.74 11.14
C ALA A 51 -38.07 0.09 11.89
N VAL A 52 -38.38 0.56 13.11
CA VAL A 52 -37.41 1.28 13.94
C VAL A 52 -36.22 0.40 14.30
N ALA A 53 -36.44 -0.86 14.71
CA ALA A 53 -35.37 -1.79 15.03
C ALA A 53 -34.47 -2.08 13.81
N SER A 54 -35.05 -2.27 12.63
CA SER A 54 -34.28 -2.41 11.37
C SER A 54 -33.47 -1.15 11.06
N MET A 55 -34.05 0.04 11.25
CA MET A 55 -33.34 1.31 11.03
C MET A 55 -32.16 1.49 12.00
N GLU A 56 -32.32 1.12 13.27
CA GLU A 56 -31.24 1.15 14.27
C GLU A 56 -30.11 0.19 13.87
N GLN A 57 -30.45 -1.03 13.45
CA GLN A 57 -29.46 -1.99 12.96
C GLN A 57 -28.73 -1.48 11.72
N SER A 58 -29.45 -0.99 10.71
CA SER A 58 -28.84 -0.41 9.50
C SER A 58 -27.92 0.77 9.83
N THR A 59 -28.30 1.60 10.81
CA THR A 59 -27.45 2.70 11.28
C THR A 59 -26.15 2.19 11.89
N ALA A 60 -26.23 1.14 12.72
CA ALA A 60 -25.04 0.52 13.31
C ALA A 60 -24.10 -0.09 12.25
N GLU A 61 -24.67 -0.76 11.25
CA GLU A 61 -23.92 -1.34 10.12
C GLU A 61 -23.24 -0.25 9.29
N VAL A 62 -23.92 0.87 9.00
CA VAL A 62 -23.34 2.01 8.28
C VAL A 62 -22.17 2.61 9.07
N VAL A 63 -22.31 2.78 10.39
CA VAL A 63 -21.22 3.30 11.24
C VAL A 63 -20.02 2.35 11.25
N ALA A 64 -20.24 1.04 11.34
CA ALA A 64 -19.18 0.05 11.26
C ALA A 64 -18.49 0.06 9.88
N GLY A 65 -19.27 0.14 8.80
CA GLY A 65 -18.76 0.25 7.44
C GLY A 65 -17.94 1.52 7.22
N ALA A 66 -18.38 2.66 7.76
CA ALA A 66 -17.64 3.92 7.69
C ALA A 66 -16.28 3.82 8.40
N ARG A 67 -16.22 3.17 9.57
CA ARG A 67 -14.95 2.91 10.28
C ARG A 67 -14.00 2.04 9.46
N LEU A 68 -14.50 0.93 8.91
CA LEU A 68 -13.70 0.05 8.04
C LEU A 68 -13.15 0.79 6.81
N ALA A 69 -13.96 1.67 6.20
CA ALA A 69 -13.52 2.49 5.08
C ALA A 69 -12.43 3.49 5.49
N GLN A 70 -12.54 4.08 6.67
CA GLN A 70 -11.53 4.99 7.22
C GLN A 70 -10.21 4.26 7.52
N ASP A 71 -10.27 3.06 8.10
CA ASP A 71 -9.09 2.23 8.37
C ASP A 71 -8.40 1.82 7.06
N ALA A 72 -9.18 1.44 6.04
CA ALA A 72 -8.66 1.16 4.70
C ALA A 72 -8.00 2.39 4.06
N GLY A 73 -8.60 3.57 4.22
CA GLY A 73 -8.02 4.83 3.77
C GLY A 73 -6.65 5.11 4.42
N SER A 74 -6.56 4.94 5.74
CA SER A 74 -5.32 5.13 6.49
C SER A 74 -4.23 4.14 6.06
N ALA A 75 -4.61 2.90 5.78
CA ALA A 75 -3.68 1.90 5.26
C ALA A 75 -3.17 2.26 3.85
N LEU A 76 -4.03 2.79 2.98
CA LEU A 76 -3.63 3.25 1.65
C LEU A 76 -2.70 4.47 1.71
N GLU A 77 -2.92 5.42 2.62
CA GLU A 77 -2.00 6.55 2.86
C GLU A 77 -0.61 6.08 3.32
N ALA A 78 -0.56 5.06 4.18
CA ALA A 78 0.70 4.45 4.59
C ALA A 78 1.42 3.78 3.40
N ILE A 79 0.69 3.04 2.56
CA ILE A 79 1.24 2.41 1.34
C ILE A 79 1.77 3.47 0.38
N GLU A 80 1.04 4.58 0.20
CA GLU A 80 1.44 5.68 -0.65
C GLU A 80 2.75 6.32 -0.16
N THR A 81 2.87 6.55 1.15
CA THR A 81 4.07 7.10 1.78
C THR A 81 5.28 6.18 1.58
N VAL A 82 5.13 4.88 1.81
CA VAL A 82 6.19 3.89 1.59
C VAL A 82 6.58 3.83 0.11
N SER A 83 5.61 3.91 -0.81
CA SER A 83 5.88 3.89 -2.25
C SER A 83 6.68 5.11 -2.71
N ARG A 84 6.38 6.30 -2.19
CA ARG A 84 7.18 7.51 -2.46
C ARG A 84 8.61 7.35 -1.95
N HIS A 85 8.78 6.87 -0.72
CA HIS A 85 10.11 6.63 -0.16
C HIS A 85 10.91 5.61 -0.98
N LEU A 86 10.26 4.55 -1.46
CA LEU A 86 10.88 3.56 -2.33
C LEU A 86 11.34 4.18 -3.66
N ALA A 87 10.53 5.07 -4.25
CA ALA A 87 10.89 5.77 -5.48
C ALA A 87 12.13 6.65 -5.29
N ASP A 88 12.23 7.37 -4.17
CA ASP A 88 13.41 8.18 -3.84
C ASP A 88 14.66 7.30 -3.68
N LEU A 89 14.55 6.17 -2.99
CA LEU A 89 15.65 5.22 -2.85
C LEU A 89 16.11 4.66 -4.20
N ILE A 90 15.18 4.30 -5.09
CA ILE A 90 15.50 3.82 -6.43
C ILE A 90 16.23 4.91 -7.23
N SER A 91 15.80 6.17 -7.12
CA SER A 91 16.47 7.31 -7.75
C SER A 91 17.92 7.45 -7.27
N ASN A 92 18.14 7.40 -5.96
CA ASN A 92 19.47 7.48 -5.36
C ASN A 92 20.38 6.31 -5.76
N ILE A 93 19.83 5.09 -5.82
CA ILE A 93 20.55 3.89 -6.28
C ILE A 93 20.94 4.07 -7.76
N SER A 94 20.04 4.57 -8.60
CA SER A 94 20.32 4.83 -10.02
C SER A 94 21.44 5.85 -10.20
N GLU A 95 21.44 6.93 -9.40
CA GLU A 95 22.50 7.92 -9.42
C GLU A 95 23.84 7.35 -8.96
N SER A 96 23.85 6.60 -7.86
CA SER A 96 25.05 5.92 -7.35
C SER A 96 25.62 4.93 -8.36
N ALA A 97 24.76 4.17 -9.04
CA ALA A 97 25.17 3.25 -10.11
C ALA A 97 25.79 3.99 -11.31
N ARG A 98 25.26 5.16 -11.70
CA ARG A 98 25.87 6.01 -12.73
C ARG A 98 27.25 6.51 -12.32
N GLN A 99 27.40 6.97 -11.07
CA GLN A 99 28.68 7.42 -10.55
C GLN A 99 29.70 6.26 -10.52
N GLN A 100 29.28 5.08 -10.07
CA GLN A 100 30.14 3.89 -10.03
C GLN A 100 30.56 3.43 -11.43
N ALA A 101 29.67 3.51 -12.42
CA ALA A 101 30.01 3.23 -13.82
C ALA A 101 31.08 4.20 -14.34
N GLY A 102 30.94 5.50 -14.05
CA GLY A 102 31.96 6.51 -14.40
C GLY A 102 33.31 6.24 -13.74
N ALA A 103 33.31 5.91 -12.45
CA ALA A 103 34.53 5.54 -11.72
C ALA A 103 35.20 4.29 -12.31
N ALA A 104 34.41 3.28 -12.71
CA ALA A 104 34.93 2.09 -13.37
C ALA A 104 35.61 2.42 -14.70
N THR A 105 35.04 3.33 -15.51
CA THR A 105 35.68 3.82 -16.74
C THR A 105 37.01 4.50 -16.44
N SER A 106 37.08 5.39 -15.45
CA SER A 106 38.35 6.04 -15.07
C SER A 106 39.40 5.06 -14.58
N ILE A 107 38.99 4.00 -13.86
CA ILE A 107 39.89 2.91 -13.46
C ILE A 107 40.43 2.18 -14.69
N SER A 108 39.58 1.84 -15.65
CA SER A 108 40.02 1.20 -16.91
C SER A 108 41.02 2.06 -17.67
N ASP A 109 40.78 3.37 -17.77
CA ASP A 109 41.71 4.30 -18.41
C ASP A 109 43.07 4.35 -17.68
N THR A 110 43.03 4.38 -16.35
CA THR A 110 44.24 4.34 -15.52
C THR A 110 45.03 3.05 -15.74
N MET A 111 44.35 1.91 -15.89
CA MET A 111 45.00 0.62 -16.15
C MET A 111 45.67 0.58 -17.53
N ASN A 112 45.09 1.23 -18.54
CA ASN A 112 45.72 1.36 -19.85
C ASN A 112 47.03 2.18 -19.76
N VAL A 113 47.02 3.28 -19.00
CA VAL A 113 48.23 4.09 -18.76
C VAL A 113 49.30 3.28 -18.01
N ILE A 114 48.91 2.51 -16.99
CA ILE A 114 49.85 1.63 -16.27
C ILE A 114 50.46 0.59 -17.22
N GLN A 115 49.67 0.02 -18.13
CA GLN A 115 50.17 -0.94 -19.13
C GLN A 115 51.20 -0.29 -20.07
N GLU A 116 50.95 0.93 -20.52
CA GLU A 116 51.88 1.69 -21.37
C GLU A 116 53.20 1.96 -20.63
N ILE A 117 53.14 2.48 -19.40
CA ILE A 117 54.32 2.72 -18.55
C ILE A 117 55.10 1.43 -18.29
N THR A 118 54.40 0.33 -18.03
CA THR A 118 55.03 -0.98 -17.81
C THR A 118 55.78 -1.45 -19.06
N THR A 119 55.18 -1.26 -20.25
CA THR A 119 55.80 -1.59 -21.53
C THR A 119 57.06 -0.75 -21.78
N GLN A 120 56.98 0.57 -21.56
CA GLN A 120 58.12 1.47 -21.69
C GLN A 120 59.24 1.12 -20.70
N THR A 121 58.89 0.80 -19.45
CA THR A 121 59.84 0.40 -18.41
C THR A 121 60.56 -0.89 -18.78
N SER A 122 59.83 -1.88 -19.30
CA SER A 122 60.42 -3.13 -19.78
C SER A 122 61.38 -2.90 -20.94
N ALA A 123 61.02 -2.02 -21.90
CA ALA A 123 61.90 -1.67 -23.01
C ALA A 123 63.19 -0.96 -22.53
N GLY A 124 63.08 0.03 -21.65
CA GLY A 124 64.24 0.72 -21.09
C GLY A 124 65.14 -0.19 -20.24
N THR A 125 64.55 -1.19 -19.56
CA THR A 125 65.32 -2.21 -18.83
C THR A 125 66.12 -3.09 -19.78
N ASN A 126 65.55 -3.50 -20.92
CA ASN A 126 66.27 -4.25 -21.95
C ASN A 126 67.41 -3.43 -22.57
N GLU A 127 67.19 -2.15 -22.86
CA GLU A 127 68.23 -1.25 -23.38
C GLU A 127 69.37 -1.06 -22.35
N THR A 128 69.02 -0.93 -21.08
CA THR A 128 69.99 -0.84 -19.98
C THR A 128 70.81 -2.12 -19.88
N ALA A 129 70.18 -3.30 -19.96
CA ALA A 129 70.87 -4.59 -19.95
C ALA A 129 71.82 -4.74 -21.14
N ALA A 130 71.42 -4.31 -22.35
CA ALA A 130 72.29 -4.30 -23.51
C ALA A 130 73.51 -3.38 -23.34
N SER A 131 73.29 -2.17 -22.79
CA SER A 131 74.37 -1.22 -22.50
C SER A 131 75.36 -1.76 -21.47
N ILE A 132 74.87 -2.43 -20.42
CA ILE A 132 75.71 -3.13 -19.43
C ILE A 132 76.53 -4.26 -20.10
N GLY A 133 75.93 -5.01 -21.02
CA GLY A 133 76.63 -6.03 -21.81
C GLY A 133 77.80 -5.44 -22.61
N ASN A 134 77.57 -4.34 -23.32
CA ASN A 134 78.61 -3.64 -24.09
C ASN A 134 79.72 -3.10 -23.17
N LEU A 135 79.36 -2.54 -22.01
CA LEU A 135 80.35 -2.07 -21.03
C LEU A 135 81.22 -3.20 -20.48
N ALA A 136 80.63 -4.37 -20.24
CA ALA A 136 81.38 -5.55 -19.80
C ALA A 136 82.38 -6.04 -20.89
N GLU A 137 81.98 -5.98 -22.16
CA GLU A 137 82.86 -6.31 -23.29
C GLU A 137 84.01 -5.31 -23.41
N LEU A 138 83.74 -4.01 -23.39
CA LEU A 138 84.77 -2.97 -23.44
C LEU A 138 85.75 -3.07 -22.25
N ALA A 139 85.25 -3.35 -21.04
CA ALA A 139 86.10 -3.57 -19.88
C ALA A 139 87.01 -4.80 -20.06
N ASN A 140 86.51 -5.86 -20.71
CA ASN A 140 87.30 -7.03 -21.05
C ASN A 140 88.38 -6.72 -22.10
N GLU A 141 88.06 -5.94 -23.13
CA GLU A 141 89.03 -5.50 -24.16
C GLU A 141 90.14 -4.64 -23.55
N LEU A 142 89.77 -3.66 -22.71
CA LEU A 142 90.74 -2.83 -21.99
C LEU A 142 91.68 -3.69 -21.15
N ARG A 143 91.15 -4.68 -20.42
CA ARG A 143 91.94 -5.65 -19.65
C ARG A 143 92.92 -6.44 -20.54
N HIS A 144 92.49 -6.90 -21.71
CA HIS A 144 93.37 -7.60 -22.65
C HIS A 144 94.46 -6.67 -23.22
N SER A 145 94.10 -5.43 -23.56
CA SER A 145 95.04 -4.43 -24.09
C SER A 145 96.17 -4.12 -23.09
N VAL A 146 95.84 -4.00 -21.80
CA VAL A 146 96.86 -3.71 -20.76
C VAL A 146 97.67 -4.93 -20.33
N ALA A 147 97.18 -6.16 -20.55
CA ALA A 147 97.87 -7.39 -20.14
C ALA A 147 99.25 -7.60 -20.81
N GLY A 148 99.49 -6.97 -21.97
CA GLY A 148 100.77 -7.00 -22.67
C GLY A 148 101.84 -6.09 -22.05
N PHE A 149 101.46 -5.12 -21.22
CA PHE A 149 102.40 -4.22 -20.55
C PHE A 149 102.97 -4.90 -19.30
N ARG A 150 103.96 -5.76 -19.50
CA ARG A 150 104.79 -6.30 -18.40
C ARG A 150 105.81 -5.26 -17.97
N LEU A 151 105.89 -5.01 -16.66
CA LEU A 151 106.98 -4.23 -16.09
C LEU A 151 108.30 -4.96 -16.34
N PRO A 152 109.39 -4.25 -16.71
CA PRO A 152 110.70 -4.85 -16.78
C PRO A 152 111.07 -5.45 -15.41
N PRO A 153 111.75 -6.61 -15.38
CA PRO A 153 112.21 -7.19 -14.12
C PRO A 153 113.06 -6.16 -13.38
N ALA A 154 112.80 -5.98 -12.08
CA ALA A 154 113.63 -5.16 -11.22
C ALA A 154 115.00 -5.83 -11.07
N ASP A 155 116.07 -5.10 -11.39
CA ASP A 155 117.47 -5.51 -11.19
C ASP A 155 117.79 -5.82 -9.72
#